data_AF-A0A139A3Y7-F1
#
_entry.id   AF-A0A139A3Y7-F1
#
_cell.length_a   1.000
_cell.length_b   1.000
_cell.length_c   1.000
_cell.angle_alpha   90.00
_cell.angle_beta   90.00
_cell.angle_gamma   90.00
#
_symmetry.space_group_name_H-M   'P 1'
#
loop_
_entity.id
_entity.type
_entity.pdbx_description
1 polymer ?
#
loop_
_entity_poly.entity_id
_entity_poly.type
_entity_poly.pdbx_seq_one_letter_code
_entity_poly.pdbx_strand_id
1 'polypeptide(L)'
;VATYQAGSSISVTLGMGGAPHDGGHCQVALSYDNGNTFVVLSTVKRECLRAEGLSYTVPIPDGAPSGDAIFSWSWINAVGNRECYQDCADVTIQDTDGGSLSGPQLLVVNVPP
;
A
#
# COMPACT_ATOMS: atom_id res chain seq x y z
N VAL A 1 11.81 -1.12 -11.83
CA VAL A 1 10.91 -2.11 -11.22
C VAL A 1 11.69 -2.85 -10.15
N ALA A 2 11.19 -2.87 -8.91
CA ALA A 2 11.81 -3.63 -7.83
C ALA A 2 11.22 -5.05 -7.78
N THR A 3 12.03 -6.04 -7.37
CA THR A 3 11.61 -7.44 -7.29
C THR A 3 11.57 -7.91 -5.84
N TYR A 4 10.50 -8.59 -5.47
CA TYR A 4 10.29 -9.16 -4.14
C TYR A 4 9.85 -10.62 -4.23
N GLN A 5 10.09 -11.37 -3.16
CA GLN A 5 9.66 -12.76 -3.04
C GLN A 5 8.34 -12.82 -2.27
N ALA A 6 7.43 -13.71 -2.63
CA ALA A 6 6.31 -14.05 -1.77
C ALA A 6 6.81 -14.47 -0.37
N GLY A 7 6.11 -14.08 0.69
CA GLY A 7 6.55 -14.32 2.07
C GLY A 7 7.63 -13.37 2.60
N SER A 8 8.21 -12.52 1.75
CA SER A 8 9.17 -11.49 2.18
C SER A 8 8.46 -10.21 2.65
N SER A 9 9.17 -9.08 2.66
CA SER A 9 8.58 -7.79 3.02
C SER A 9 9.09 -6.67 2.12
N ILE A 10 8.21 -5.70 1.87
CA ILE A 10 8.51 -4.45 1.18
C ILE A 10 8.86 -3.39 2.21
N SER A 11 10.04 -2.79 2.06
CA SER A 11 10.42 -1.59 2.81
C SER A 11 9.93 -0.35 2.08
N VAL A 12 9.03 0.39 2.70
CA VAL A 12 8.45 1.63 2.17
C VAL A 12 9.08 2.79 2.92
N THR A 13 9.67 3.74 2.21
CA THR A 13 10.12 5.01 2.80
C THR A 13 9.48 6.15 2.03
N LEU A 14 8.69 6.94 2.74
CA LEU A 14 8.05 8.12 2.17
C LEU A 14 9.02 9.30 2.26
N GLY A 15 9.06 10.10 1.19
CA GLY A 15 9.77 11.36 1.22
C GLY A 15 9.19 12.27 2.32
N MET A 16 10.06 13.07 2.94
CA MET A 16 9.60 14.08 3.90
C MET A 16 8.72 15.09 3.17
N GLY A 17 7.41 15.01 3.38
CA GLY A 17 6.42 15.96 2.89
C GLY A 17 6.24 17.14 3.85
N GLY A 18 5.31 18.03 3.50
CA GLY A 18 4.93 19.19 4.31
C GLY A 18 4.25 18.81 5.64
N ALA A 19 2.93 18.97 5.74
CA ALA A 19 2.19 18.75 6.97
C ALA A 19 1.74 17.28 7.13
N PRO A 20 1.94 16.64 8.31
CA PRO A 20 1.48 15.27 8.55
C PRO A 20 -0.02 15.17 8.85
N HIS A 21 -0.76 16.28 8.89
CA HIS A 21 -2.21 16.33 9.13
C HIS A 21 -2.70 15.50 10.33
N ASP A 22 -1.99 15.58 11.46
CA ASP A 22 -2.17 14.76 12.68
C ASP A 22 -2.26 13.24 12.43
N GLY A 23 -1.65 12.81 11.32
CA GLY A 23 -1.62 11.45 10.85
C GLY A 23 -2.88 11.05 10.08
N GLY A 24 -3.45 9.90 10.43
CA GLY A 24 -4.60 9.32 9.73
C GLY A 24 -4.40 7.85 9.42
N HIS A 25 -5.08 7.36 8.39
CA HIS A 25 -5.09 5.95 8.04
C HIS A 25 -4.30 5.73 6.76
N CYS A 26 -3.36 4.79 6.76
CA CYS A 26 -2.72 4.34 5.53
C CYS A 26 -3.04 2.89 5.24
N GLN A 27 -3.19 2.58 3.95
CA GLN A 27 -3.25 1.22 3.47
C GLN A 27 -2.17 1.00 2.43
N VAL A 28 -1.55 -0.17 2.49
CA VAL A 28 -0.65 -0.65 1.46
C VAL A 28 -1.30 -1.86 0.77
N ALA A 29 -1.29 -1.87 -0.54
CA ALA A 29 -1.97 -2.87 -1.35
C ALA A 29 -1.18 -3.27 -2.60
N LEU A 30 -1.54 -4.42 -3.19
CA LEU A 30 -1.07 -4.88 -4.49
C LEU A 30 -2.23 -5.00 -5.47
N SER A 31 -1.98 -4.70 -6.74
CA SER A 31 -2.87 -4.98 -7.87
C SER A 31 -2.13 -5.82 -8.91
N TYR A 32 -2.77 -6.90 -9.37
CA TYR A 32 -2.27 -7.76 -10.45
C TYR A 32 -3.10 -7.62 -11.74
N ASP A 33 -4.10 -6.74 -11.73
CA ASP A 33 -5.05 -6.54 -12.82
C ASP A 33 -4.95 -5.13 -13.41
N ASN A 34 -3.72 -4.61 -13.46
CA ASN A 34 -3.39 -3.29 -14.03
C ASN A 34 -4.13 -2.13 -13.32
N GLY A 35 -4.29 -2.22 -12.00
CA GLY A 35 -4.85 -1.17 -11.16
C GLY A 35 -6.39 -1.14 -11.09
N ASN A 36 -7.07 -2.17 -11.60
CA ASN A 36 -8.53 -2.24 -11.51
C ASN A 36 -8.99 -2.60 -10.09
N THR A 37 -8.27 -3.52 -9.43
CA THR A 37 -8.51 -3.89 -8.04
C THR A 37 -7.21 -3.92 -7.24
N PHE A 38 -7.29 -3.47 -5.99
CA PHE A 38 -6.17 -3.43 -5.06
C PHE A 38 -6.53 -4.22 -3.81
N VAL A 39 -5.73 -5.24 -3.49
CA VAL A 39 -5.88 -6.07 -2.30
C VAL A 39 -4.95 -5.55 -1.20
N VAL A 40 -5.53 -5.17 -0.06
CA VAL A 40 -4.80 -4.59 1.07
C VAL A 40 -3.94 -5.65 1.76
N LEU A 41 -2.65 -5.37 1.87
CA LEU A 41 -1.67 -6.17 2.61
C LEU A 41 -1.52 -5.70 4.06
N SER A 42 -1.55 -4.38 4.28
CA SER A 42 -1.36 -3.79 5.60
C SER A 42 -2.19 -2.52 5.76
N THR A 43 -2.58 -2.24 7.00
CA THR A 43 -3.30 -1.01 7.37
C THR A 43 -2.69 -0.42 8.64
N VAL A 44 -2.19 0.80 8.52
CA VAL A 44 -1.78 1.62 9.67
C VAL A 44 -2.96 2.50 10.05
N LYS A 45 -3.51 2.30 11.26
CA LYS A 45 -4.68 3.04 11.71
C LYS A 45 -4.26 4.21 12.59
N ARG A 46 -4.73 5.42 12.26
CA ARG A 46 -4.53 6.69 12.99
C ARG A 46 -3.10 7.22 13.00
N GLU A 47 -2.10 6.37 13.08
CA GLU A 47 -0.70 6.77 13.32
C GLU A 47 0.16 6.87 12.05
N CYS A 48 -0.45 6.76 10.86
CA CYS A 48 0.33 6.93 9.64
C CYS A 48 0.88 8.36 9.55
N LEU A 49 2.16 8.51 9.18
CA LEU A 49 2.90 9.77 9.17
C LEU A 49 3.07 10.43 10.54
N ARG A 50 2.79 9.70 11.63
CA ARG A 50 2.91 10.18 13.01
C ARG A 50 3.86 9.28 13.79
N ALA A 51 3.35 8.41 14.67
CA ALA A 51 4.20 7.57 15.52
C ALA A 51 5.03 6.54 14.73
N GLU A 52 4.49 6.02 13.63
CA GLU A 52 5.20 5.11 12.72
C GLU A 52 6.25 5.83 11.85
N GLY A 53 6.27 7.17 11.86
CA GLY A 53 7.18 7.97 11.04
C GLY A 53 6.90 7.82 9.54
N LEU A 54 7.97 7.79 8.76
CA LEU A 54 7.93 7.75 7.29
C LEU A 54 8.37 6.41 6.71
N SER A 55 8.69 5.43 7.55
CA SER A 55 9.22 4.14 7.12
C SER A 55 8.34 3.00 7.62
N TYR A 56 7.97 2.11 6.70
CA TYR A 56 7.08 0.97 6.99
C TYR A 56 7.67 -0.31 6.42
N THR A 57 7.46 -1.42 7.13
CA THR A 57 7.74 -2.76 6.62
C THR A 57 6.41 -3.46 6.37
N VAL A 58 6.16 -3.84 5.13
CA VAL A 58 4.89 -4.42 4.69
C VAL A 58 5.12 -5.87 4.31
N PRO A 59 4.53 -6.85 5.04
CA PRO A 59 4.69 -8.25 4.70
C PRO A 59 3.93 -8.59 3.40
N ILE A 60 4.58 -9.37 2.54
CA ILE A 60 3.94 -10.00 1.38
C ILE A 60 3.48 -11.40 1.82
N PRO A 61 2.21 -11.79 1.63
CA PRO A 61 1.77 -13.14 1.94
C PRO A 61 2.55 -14.20 1.17
N ASP A 62 2.80 -15.36 1.79
CA ASP A 62 3.50 -16.50 1.17
C ASP A 62 2.80 -17.00 -0.12
N GLY A 63 1.49 -16.79 -0.23
CA GLY A 63 0.70 -17.21 -1.39
C GLY A 63 0.57 -16.18 -2.51
N ALA A 64 1.21 -15.00 -2.38
CA ALA A 64 1.09 -13.94 -3.37
C ALA A 64 1.59 -14.41 -4.74
N PRO A 65 0.82 -14.23 -5.82
CA PRO A 65 1.17 -14.79 -7.12
C PRO A 65 2.46 -14.19 -7.69
N SER A 66 3.26 -15.03 -8.35
CA SER A 66 4.34 -14.58 -9.21
C SER A 66 3.79 -13.70 -10.34
N GLY A 67 4.46 -12.58 -10.62
CA GLY A 67 4.11 -11.69 -11.74
C GLY A 67 4.37 -10.21 -11.47
N ASP A 68 4.18 -9.40 -12.51
CA ASP A 68 4.19 -7.95 -12.38
C ASP A 68 2.93 -7.47 -11.66
N ALA A 69 3.13 -6.56 -10.71
CA ALA A 69 2.08 -6.00 -9.88
C ALA A 69 2.30 -4.50 -9.66
N ILE A 70 1.22 -3.79 -9.37
CA ILE A 70 1.27 -2.41 -8.93
C ILE A 70 1.20 -2.40 -7.40
N PHE A 71 2.28 -1.94 -6.78
CA PHE A 71 2.28 -1.54 -5.38
C PHE A 71 1.56 -0.20 -5.23
N SER A 72 0.70 -0.09 -4.20
CA SER A 72 0.04 1.16 -3.84
C SER A 72 0.19 1.44 -2.36
N TRP A 73 0.59 2.68 -2.05
CA TRP A 73 0.42 3.28 -0.73
C TRP A 73 -0.68 4.35 -0.81
N SER A 74 -1.60 4.33 0.13
CA SER A 74 -2.68 5.31 0.25
C SER A 74 -2.72 5.90 1.65
N TRP A 75 -3.18 7.15 1.77
CA TRP A 75 -3.34 7.86 3.03
C TRP A 75 -4.59 8.72 3.05
N ILE A 76 -5.43 8.51 4.07
CA ILE A 76 -6.57 9.35 4.39
C ILE A 76 -6.19 10.15 5.64
N ASN A 77 -6.09 11.47 5.49
CA ASN A 77 -5.62 12.38 6.54
C ASN A 77 -6.63 12.54 7.68
N ALA A 78 -6.13 12.74 8.91
CA ALA A 78 -6.99 12.89 10.09
C ALA A 78 -7.63 14.27 10.19
N VAL A 79 -6.88 15.34 9.91
CA VAL A 79 -7.35 16.74 10.05
C VAL A 79 -7.04 17.59 8.81
N GLY A 80 -7.80 18.68 8.65
CA GLY A 80 -7.72 19.57 7.48
C GLY A 80 -8.85 19.31 6.49
N ASN A 81 -8.54 19.34 5.19
CA ASN A 81 -9.54 18.97 4.18
C ASN A 81 -9.82 17.47 4.24
N ARG A 82 -10.86 17.01 3.53
CA ARG A 82 -11.13 15.59 3.37
C ARG A 82 -10.34 15.16 2.14
N GLU A 83 -9.18 14.56 2.36
CA GLU A 83 -8.23 14.22 1.30
C GLU A 83 -7.94 12.72 1.32
N CYS A 84 -7.53 12.22 0.16
CA CYS A 84 -6.99 10.87 -0.01
C CYS A 84 -5.79 11.00 -0.94
N TYR A 85 -4.62 10.63 -0.42
CA TYR A 85 -3.37 10.61 -1.15
C TYR A 85 -3.08 9.19 -1.60
N GLN A 86 -2.49 9.03 -2.77
CA GLN A 86 -2.05 7.73 -3.26
C GLN A 86 -0.77 7.88 -4.07
N ASP A 87 0.18 6.98 -3.84
CA ASP A 87 1.36 6.81 -4.67
C ASP A 87 1.50 5.34 -5.08
N CYS A 88 2.03 5.09 -6.26
CA CYS A 88 2.09 3.78 -6.88
C CYS A 88 3.48 3.48 -7.45
N ALA A 89 3.87 2.22 -7.43
CA ALA A 89 5.12 1.76 -8.03
C ALA A 89 4.95 0.40 -8.69
N ASP A 90 5.60 0.21 -9.83
CA ASP A 90 5.68 -1.11 -10.48
C ASP A 90 6.66 -2.01 -9.73
N VAL A 91 6.20 -3.20 -9.37
CA VAL A 91 6.98 -4.24 -8.70
C VAL A 91 6.79 -5.58 -9.39
N THR A 92 7.72 -6.51 -9.19
CA THR A 92 7.57 -7.90 -9.61
C THR A 92 7.62 -8.79 -8.37
N ILE A 93 6.61 -9.64 -8.20
CA ILE A 93 6.56 -10.66 -7.14
C ILE A 93 6.98 -12.02 -7.72
N GLN A 94 7.72 -12.83 -6.95
CA GLN A 94 8.26 -14.12 -7.38
C GLN A 94 7.98 -15.24 -6.37
N ASP A 95 8.32 -16.47 -6.77
CA ASP A 95 8.37 -17.70 -5.96
C ASP A 95 7.03 -18.39 -5.67
N THR A 96 5.91 -17.97 -6.28
CA THR A 96 4.62 -18.67 -6.15
C THR A 96 3.85 -18.71 -7.47
N ASP A 97 4.23 -19.64 -8.33
CA ASP A 97 3.53 -19.90 -9.60
C ASP A 97 2.13 -20.45 -9.33
N GLY A 98 1.12 -19.81 -9.93
CA GLY A 98 -0.29 -20.14 -9.66
C GLY A 98 -0.80 -19.73 -8.28
N GLY A 99 -0.08 -18.84 -7.59
CA GLY A 99 -0.52 -18.24 -6.33
C GLY A 99 -1.82 -17.44 -6.45
N SER A 100 -2.34 -16.98 -5.32
CA SER A 100 -3.53 -16.14 -5.27
C SER A 100 -3.46 -15.18 -4.11
N LEU A 101 -3.92 -13.96 -4.33
CA LEU A 101 -4.00 -12.93 -3.31
C LEU A 101 -5.47 -12.57 -3.09
N SER A 102 -5.93 -12.71 -1.85
CA SER A 102 -7.29 -12.36 -1.43
C SER A 102 -7.23 -11.57 -0.14
N GLY A 103 -8.13 -10.59 -0.01
CA GLY A 103 -8.17 -9.70 1.12
C GLY A 103 -9.14 -8.55 0.90
N PRO A 104 -9.18 -7.59 1.83
CA PRO A 104 -10.01 -6.40 1.69
C PRO A 104 -9.62 -5.60 0.46
N GLN A 105 -10.62 -5.05 -0.24
CA GLN A 105 -10.38 -4.04 -1.26
C GLN A 105 -9.87 -2.75 -0.61
N LEU A 106 -8.97 -2.06 -1.30
CA LEU A 106 -8.48 -0.74 -0.90
C LEU A 106 -9.65 0.24 -0.70
N LEU A 107 -9.65 0.94 0.43
CA LEU A 107 -10.66 1.94 0.72
C LEU A 107 -10.38 3.21 -0.08
N VAL A 108 -11.33 3.57 -0.97
CA VAL A 108 -11.28 4.81 -1.75
C VAL A 108 -12.37 5.74 -1.27
N VAL A 109 -11.98 6.90 -0.76
CA VAL A 109 -12.87 7.96 -0.27
C VAL A 109 -12.27 9.32 -0.59
N ASN A 110 -13.05 10.39 -0.46
CA ASN A 110 -12.58 11.78 -0.63
C ASN A 110 -11.98 12.09 -2.01
N VAL A 111 -12.34 11.31 -3.03
CA VAL A 111 -12.00 11.57 -4.44
C VAL A 111 -13.26 12.04 -5.18
N PRO A 112 -13.13 12.93 -6.17
CA PRO A 112 -14.23 13.25 -7.08
C PRO A 112 -14.75 11.98 -7.80
N PRO A 113 -16.03 11.96 -8.19
CA PRO A 113 -16.59 10.88 -8.99
C PRO A 113 -15.97 10.80 -10.40
#